data_AF-A0A0N0V2X5-F1
#
_entry.id   AF-A0A0N0V2X5-F1
#
_cell.length_a   1.000
_cell.length_b   1.000
_cell.length_c   1.000
_cell.angle_alpha   90.00
_cell.angle_beta   90.00
_cell.angle_gamma   90.00
#
_symmetry.space_group_name_H-M   'P 1'
#
loop_
_entity.id
_entity.type
_entity.pdbx_description
1 polymer ?
#
loop_
_entity_poly.entity_id
_entity_poly.type
_entity_poly.pdbx_seq_one_letter_code
_entity_poly.pdbx_strand_id
1 'polypeptide(L)'
;MERSSRISLRPLMTPFNLALGVILAVGCVLTVLRFTGGLSVVTNLDDNNPWGIWIGFDLLCGVALAAGGYTTSAACYLFGLKRYHSAVRPAILTAFLGYALVVLALHYDVGRPWRLPFPIFWQQGTTSLLFEVGLCVFLYLTVLLIEFTPAVFEWLGFSKLRNAVVKLTILLTIFGVVLSTLHQSSLGALYTIVPSKLHPLWYSSYLPVYFFISSMFA
;
A
#
# COMPACT_ATOMS: atom_id res chain seq x y z
N MET A 1 -0.20 33.22 -38.02
CA MET A 1 -1.63 32.90 -38.21
C MET A 1 -1.95 31.66 -37.38
N GLU A 2 -2.71 31.88 -36.31
CA GLU A 2 -3.00 30.95 -35.22
C GLU A 2 -3.64 29.63 -35.68
N ARG A 3 -3.07 28.50 -35.22
CA ARG A 3 -3.78 27.23 -35.19
C ARG A 3 -4.31 27.02 -33.78
N SER A 4 -5.45 27.64 -33.48
CA SER A 4 -6.20 27.42 -32.23
C SER A 4 -6.67 25.97 -32.18
N SER A 5 -5.97 25.13 -31.42
CA SER A 5 -6.40 23.77 -31.08
C SER A 5 -7.58 23.85 -30.12
N ARG A 6 -8.81 23.90 -30.66
CA ARG A 6 -10.03 23.71 -29.86
C ARG A 6 -10.00 22.30 -29.28
N ILE A 7 -9.66 22.20 -27.99
CA ILE A 7 -9.91 21.01 -27.19
C ILE A 7 -11.44 20.83 -27.21
N SER A 8 -11.93 19.78 -27.89
CA SER A 8 -13.35 19.46 -27.84
C SER A 8 -13.67 19.10 -26.39
N LEU A 9 -14.37 19.99 -25.68
CA LEU A 9 -14.93 19.68 -24.36
C LEU A 9 -15.94 18.55 -24.58
N ARG A 10 -15.51 17.30 -24.34
CA ARG A 10 -16.42 16.16 -24.32
C ARG A 10 -17.49 16.46 -23.27
N PRO A 11 -18.77 16.16 -23.53
CA PRO A 11 -19.80 16.37 -22.54
C PRO A 11 -19.42 15.62 -21.25
N LEU A 12 -19.32 16.34 -20.14
CA LEU A 12 -18.95 15.78 -18.83
C LEU A 12 -19.96 14.71 -18.36
N MET A 13 -21.16 14.70 -18.93
CA MET A 13 -22.24 13.75 -18.65
C MET A 13 -22.24 12.57 -19.64
N THR A 14 -21.17 11.78 -19.63
CA THR A 14 -21.21 10.43 -20.23
C THR A 14 -21.87 9.47 -19.23
N PRO A 15 -22.51 8.37 -19.69
CA PRO A 15 -23.08 7.37 -18.78
C PRO A 15 -22.04 6.80 -17.80
N PHE A 16 -20.78 6.71 -18.22
CA PHE A 16 -19.66 6.32 -17.36
C PHE A 16 -19.38 7.34 -16.25
N ASN A 17 -19.31 8.64 -16.59
CA ASN A 17 -19.08 9.69 -15.59
C ASN A 17 -20.25 9.82 -14.62
N LEU A 18 -21.47 9.57 -15.08
CA LEU A 18 -22.65 9.54 -14.22
C LEU A 18 -22.59 8.37 -13.23
N ALA A 19 -22.26 7.16 -13.70
CA ALA A 19 -22.07 6.01 -12.82
C ALA A 19 -20.96 6.26 -11.79
N LEU A 20 -19.83 6.82 -12.22
CA LEU A 20 -18.74 7.20 -11.32
C LEU A 20 -19.19 8.26 -10.30
N GLY A 21 -19.95 9.26 -10.74
CA GLY A 21 -20.50 10.30 -9.86
C GLY A 21 -21.42 9.72 -8.79
N VAL A 22 -22.27 8.75 -9.14
CA VAL A 22 -23.13 8.04 -8.17
C VAL A 22 -22.29 7.26 -7.16
N ILE A 23 -21.28 6.51 -7.62
CA ILE A 23 -20.38 5.75 -6.73
C ILE A 23 -19.66 6.69 -5.75
N LEU A 24 -19.15 7.83 -6.24
CA LEU A 24 -18.49 8.82 -5.40
C LEU A 24 -19.44 9.47 -4.40
N ALA A 25 -20.68 9.79 -4.83
CA ALA A 25 -21.69 10.36 -3.94
C ALA A 25 -22.05 9.38 -2.80
N VAL A 26 -22.26 8.10 -3.12
CA VAL A 26 -22.49 7.05 -2.12
C VAL A 26 -21.28 6.93 -1.20
N GLY A 27 -20.06 6.91 -1.75
CA GLY A 27 -18.82 6.87 -0.97
C GLY A 27 -18.68 8.04 0.01
N CYS A 28 -19.04 9.26 -0.41
CA CYS A 28 -19.05 10.44 0.47
C CYS A 28 -20.07 10.29 1.61
N VAL A 29 -21.28 9.80 1.33
CA VAL A 29 -22.29 9.56 2.37
C VAL A 29 -21.78 8.53 3.38
N LEU A 30 -21.22 7.40 2.90
CA LEU A 30 -20.64 6.37 3.76
C LEU A 30 -19.46 6.90 4.60
N THR A 31 -18.64 7.78 4.02
CA THR A 31 -17.53 8.44 4.72
C THR A 31 -18.04 9.27 5.89
N VAL A 32 -19.08 10.10 5.68
CA VAL A 32 -19.69 10.89 6.76
C VAL A 32 -20.23 9.96 7.84
N LEU A 33 -20.98 8.93 7.46
CA LEU A 33 -21.53 7.95 8.41
C LEU A 33 -20.44 7.22 9.21
N ARG A 34 -19.31 6.89 8.59
CA ARG A 34 -18.18 6.22 9.25
C ARG A 34 -17.55 7.08 10.32
N PHE A 35 -17.39 8.39 10.06
CA PHE A 35 -16.78 9.32 11.01
C PHE A 35 -17.76 9.83 12.08
N THR A 36 -19.07 9.86 11.82
CA THR A 36 -20.07 10.28 12.82
C THR A 36 -20.64 9.11 13.63
N GLY A 37 -20.89 7.97 12.99
CA GLY A 37 -21.52 6.78 13.58
C GLY A 37 -20.55 5.68 14.01
N GLY A 38 -19.24 5.84 13.74
CA GLY A 38 -18.22 4.83 14.05
C GLY A 38 -18.20 3.66 13.06
N LEU A 39 -17.40 2.62 13.35
CA LEU A 39 -17.28 1.45 12.47
C LEU A 39 -18.62 0.71 12.37
N SER A 40 -19.30 0.49 13.49
CA SER A 40 -20.49 -0.37 13.58
C SER A 40 -21.65 0.04 12.66
N VAL A 41 -21.76 1.31 12.27
CA VAL A 41 -22.84 1.80 11.40
C VAL A 41 -22.56 1.49 9.93
N VAL A 42 -21.29 1.41 9.55
CA VAL A 42 -20.87 1.23 8.15
C VAL A 42 -20.39 -0.20 7.89
N THR A 43 -19.91 -0.88 8.92
CA THR A 43 -19.36 -2.23 8.82
C THR A 43 -20.20 -3.20 9.63
N ASN A 44 -20.50 -4.36 9.06
CA ASN A 44 -21.17 -5.47 9.75
C ASN A 44 -20.14 -6.31 10.54
N LEU A 45 -19.27 -5.63 11.28
CA LEU A 45 -18.24 -6.28 12.10
C LEU A 45 -18.80 -6.54 13.50
N ASP A 46 -18.43 -7.69 14.07
CA ASP A 46 -18.77 -8.08 15.43
C ASP A 46 -17.49 -8.37 16.25
N ASP A 47 -17.64 -8.56 17.56
CA ASP A 47 -16.50 -8.86 18.44
C ASP A 47 -15.84 -10.21 18.13
N ASN A 48 -16.54 -11.09 17.40
CA ASN A 48 -16.00 -12.37 16.97
C ASN A 48 -15.13 -12.24 15.71
N ASN A 49 -15.47 -11.36 14.78
CA ASN A 49 -14.83 -11.13 13.50
C ASN A 49 -14.56 -9.64 13.30
N PRO A 50 -13.62 -9.06 14.07
CA PRO A 50 -13.38 -7.62 14.10
C PRO A 50 -12.77 -7.07 12.80
N TRP A 51 -12.28 -7.95 11.91
CA TRP A 51 -11.66 -7.58 10.64
C TRP A 51 -12.59 -7.89 9.46
N GLY A 52 -13.31 -9.01 9.54
CA GLY A 52 -14.25 -9.48 8.53
C GLY A 52 -13.69 -9.45 7.11
N ILE A 53 -14.58 -9.25 6.14
CA ILE A 53 -14.20 -9.00 4.74
C ILE A 53 -13.60 -7.61 4.58
N TRP A 54 -13.92 -6.67 5.48
CA TRP A 54 -13.48 -5.28 5.41
C TRP A 54 -11.94 -5.19 5.31
N ILE A 55 -11.23 -5.54 6.38
CA ILE A 55 -9.76 -5.51 6.44
C ILE A 55 -9.13 -6.57 5.54
N GLY A 56 -9.81 -7.71 5.37
CA GLY A 56 -9.31 -8.79 4.52
C GLY A 56 -9.19 -8.39 3.05
N PHE A 57 -10.18 -7.66 2.52
CA PHE A 57 -10.19 -7.24 1.12
C PHE A 57 -9.41 -5.95 0.90
N ASP A 58 -9.62 -4.91 1.71
CA ASP A 58 -8.98 -3.61 1.46
C ASP A 58 -7.48 -3.62 1.76
N LEU A 59 -7.08 -4.20 2.89
CA LEU A 59 -5.73 -4.11 3.41
C LEU A 59 -4.91 -5.29 2.95
N LEU A 60 -5.36 -6.54 3.14
CA LEU A 60 -4.53 -7.70 2.77
C LEU A 60 -4.37 -7.85 1.25
N CYS A 61 -5.45 -7.73 0.47
CA CYS A 61 -5.35 -7.78 -0.98
C CYS A 61 -4.68 -6.52 -1.55
N GLY A 62 -5.01 -5.33 -1.03
CA GLY A 62 -4.41 -4.06 -1.49
C GLY A 62 -2.90 -4.01 -1.28
N VAL A 63 -2.42 -4.46 -0.12
CA VAL A 63 -0.99 -4.59 0.20
C VAL A 63 -0.31 -5.62 -0.70
N ALA A 64 -0.96 -6.76 -0.96
CA ALA A 64 -0.40 -7.79 -1.84
C ALA A 64 -0.23 -7.27 -3.28
N LEU A 65 -1.21 -6.54 -3.82
CA LEU A 65 -1.12 -5.93 -5.15
C LEU A 65 -0.01 -4.87 -5.27
N ALA A 66 0.35 -4.22 -4.15
CA ALA A 66 1.43 -3.25 -4.11
C ALA A 66 2.84 -3.89 -4.05
N ALA A 67 2.94 -5.21 -3.83
CA ALA A 67 4.21 -5.94 -3.73
C ALA A 67 5.01 -5.99 -5.05
N GLY A 68 4.35 -5.76 -6.20
CA GLY A 68 5.00 -5.70 -7.51
C GLY A 68 6.19 -4.71 -7.61
N GLY A 69 6.20 -3.65 -6.79
CA GLY A 69 7.27 -2.64 -6.80
C GLY A 69 8.62 -3.17 -6.32
N TYR A 70 8.67 -3.82 -5.15
CA TYR A 70 9.93 -4.36 -4.65
C TYR A 70 10.38 -5.59 -5.45
N THR A 71 9.46 -6.43 -5.92
CA THR A 71 9.81 -7.65 -6.67
C THR A 71 10.46 -7.31 -8.00
N THR A 72 9.90 -6.36 -8.76
CA THR A 72 10.47 -5.89 -10.02
C THR A 72 11.78 -5.13 -9.83
N SER A 73 11.88 -4.32 -8.77
CA SER A 73 13.12 -3.60 -8.42
C SER A 73 14.23 -4.56 -8.00
N ALA A 74 13.92 -5.57 -7.19
CA ALA A 74 14.86 -6.64 -6.82
C ALA A 74 15.31 -7.43 -8.04
N ALA A 75 14.38 -7.84 -8.91
CA ALA A 75 14.67 -8.55 -10.15
C ALA A 75 15.66 -7.78 -11.04
N CYS A 76 15.44 -6.47 -11.21
CA CYS A 76 16.29 -5.65 -12.07
C CYS A 76 17.63 -5.28 -11.42
N TYR A 77 17.63 -4.78 -10.18
CA TYR A 77 18.82 -4.21 -9.56
C TYR A 77 19.67 -5.22 -8.77
N LEU A 78 19.06 -6.22 -8.12
CA LEU A 78 19.79 -7.23 -7.35
C LEU A 78 20.13 -8.45 -8.20
N PHE A 79 19.15 -8.98 -8.94
CA PHE A 79 19.35 -10.16 -9.79
C PHE A 79 19.85 -9.82 -11.20
N GLY A 80 19.99 -8.53 -11.53
CA GLY A 80 20.61 -8.08 -12.78
C GLY A 80 19.77 -8.35 -14.03
N LEU A 81 18.45 -8.56 -13.92
CA LEU A 81 17.56 -8.79 -15.05
C LEU A 81 17.26 -7.49 -15.81
N LYS A 82 18.27 -6.99 -16.53
CA LYS A 82 18.24 -5.70 -17.26
C LYS A 82 17.11 -5.56 -18.28
N ARG A 83 16.52 -6.68 -18.73
CA ARG A 83 15.36 -6.69 -19.64
C ARG A 83 14.14 -5.96 -19.06
N TYR A 84 13.99 -5.95 -17.73
CA TYR A 84 12.82 -5.36 -17.06
C TYR A 84 13.06 -3.92 -16.56
N HIS A 85 14.18 -3.29 -16.94
CA HIS A 85 14.52 -1.96 -16.46
C HIS A 85 13.45 -0.89 -16.77
N SER A 86 12.77 -1.02 -17.91
CA SER A 86 11.65 -0.14 -18.30
C SER A 86 10.42 -0.28 -17.39
N ALA A 87 10.22 -1.45 -16.77
CA ALA A 87 9.07 -1.73 -15.91
C ALA A 87 9.26 -1.23 -14.47
N VAL A 88 10.51 -0.98 -14.04
CA VAL A 88 10.85 -0.56 -12.68
C VAL A 88 10.17 0.76 -12.30
N ARG A 89 10.26 1.78 -13.15
CA ARG A 89 9.67 3.11 -12.86
C ARG A 89 8.14 3.06 -12.66
N PRO A 90 7.36 2.46 -13.58
CA PRO A 90 5.93 2.24 -13.34
C PRO A 90 5.64 1.41 -12.10
N ALA A 91 6.40 0.35 -11.84
CA ALA A 91 6.16 -0.52 -10.70
C ALA A 91 6.40 0.17 -9.35
N ILE A 92 7.46 0.96 -9.22
CA ILE A 92 7.74 1.77 -8.02
C ILE A 92 6.62 2.80 -7.80
N LEU A 93 6.15 3.46 -8.87
CA LEU A 93 5.04 4.41 -8.76
C LEU A 93 3.75 3.71 -8.31
N THR A 94 3.42 2.56 -8.91
CA THR A 94 2.24 1.77 -8.53
C THR A 94 2.34 1.33 -7.07
N ALA A 95 3.50 0.84 -6.63
CA ALA A 95 3.71 0.46 -5.23
C ALA A 95 3.60 1.66 -4.27
N PHE A 96 4.21 2.79 -4.62
CA PHE A 96 4.09 4.02 -3.84
C PHE A 96 2.64 4.47 -3.67
N LEU A 97 1.87 4.51 -4.78
CA LEU A 97 0.45 4.86 -4.74
C LEU A 97 -0.37 3.83 -3.98
N GLY A 98 -0.10 2.53 -4.17
CA GLY A 98 -0.78 1.45 -3.46
C GLY A 98 -0.58 1.56 -1.94
N TYR A 99 0.66 1.68 -1.48
CA TYR A 99 0.96 1.87 -0.05
C TYR A 99 0.40 3.19 0.51
N ALA A 100 0.41 4.28 -0.28
CA ALA A 100 -0.23 5.53 0.13
C ALA A 100 -1.75 5.37 0.30
N LEU A 101 -2.42 4.64 -0.61
CA LEU A 101 -3.84 4.33 -0.51
C LEU A 101 -4.14 3.42 0.69
N VAL A 102 -3.28 2.45 1.01
CA VAL A 102 -3.39 1.63 2.22
C VAL A 102 -3.31 2.49 3.49
N VAL A 103 -2.39 3.45 3.55
CA VAL A 103 -2.32 4.39 4.68
C VAL A 103 -3.59 5.23 4.78
N LEU A 104 -4.16 5.67 3.66
CA LEU A 104 -5.45 6.36 3.67
C LEU A 104 -6.59 5.44 4.14
N ALA A 105 -6.64 4.19 3.67
CA ALA A 105 -7.62 3.19 4.12
C ALA A 105 -7.51 2.93 5.64
N LEU A 106 -6.29 2.84 6.18
CA LEU A 106 -6.07 2.68 7.62
C LEU A 106 -6.69 3.81 8.47
N HIS A 107 -6.84 5.03 7.92
CA HIS A 107 -7.55 6.10 8.63
C HIS A 107 -9.06 5.83 8.73
N TYR A 108 -9.62 5.02 7.83
CA TYR A 108 -11.00 4.54 7.87
C TYR A 108 -11.13 3.26 8.70
N ASP A 109 -10.10 2.44 8.79
CA ASP A 109 -10.16 1.17 9.51
C ASP A 109 -10.01 1.35 11.02
N VAL A 110 -9.22 2.34 11.44
CA VAL A 110 -8.95 2.57 12.86
C VAL A 110 -10.02 3.47 13.48
N GLY A 111 -10.50 3.10 14.67
CA GLY A 111 -11.49 3.90 15.41
C GLY A 111 -11.00 5.29 15.83
N ARG A 112 -9.68 5.50 15.91
CA ARG A 112 -9.02 6.77 16.27
C ARG A 112 -7.86 7.06 15.30
N PRO A 113 -8.14 7.55 14.08
CA PRO A 113 -7.14 7.71 13.03
C PRO A 113 -6.00 8.66 13.40
N TRP A 114 -6.28 9.73 14.15
CA TRP A 114 -5.26 10.68 14.61
C TRP A 114 -4.17 10.04 15.49
N ARG A 115 -4.40 8.84 16.02
CA ARG A 115 -3.45 8.13 16.86
C ARG A 115 -2.56 7.16 16.07
N LEU A 116 -2.73 7.03 14.75
CA LEU A 116 -1.89 6.18 13.90
C LEU A 116 -0.37 6.47 14.01
N PRO A 117 0.11 7.71 14.15
CA PRO A 117 1.54 7.98 14.31
C PRO A 117 2.08 7.66 15.72
N PHE A 118 1.18 7.54 16.71
CA PHE A 118 1.55 7.43 18.12
C PHE A 118 2.40 6.19 18.45
N PRO A 119 2.10 4.98 17.91
CA PRO A 119 2.93 3.80 18.16
C PRO A 119 4.37 3.95 17.64
N ILE A 120 4.57 4.69 16.56
CA ILE A 120 5.88 4.84 15.92
C ILE A 120 6.75 5.83 16.69
N PHE A 121 6.19 6.99 17.08
CA PHE A 121 6.97 8.10 17.64
C PHE A 121 6.94 8.20 19.16
N TRP A 122 5.90 7.71 19.84
CA TRP A 122 5.69 7.99 21.27
C TRP A 122 5.70 6.73 22.14
N GLN A 123 4.98 5.67 21.75
CA GLN A 123 4.87 4.45 22.55
C GLN A 123 4.95 3.20 21.67
N GLN A 124 6.15 2.61 21.64
CA GLN A 124 6.45 1.45 20.81
C GLN A 124 5.94 0.16 21.46
N GLY A 125 5.26 -0.67 20.68
CA GLY A 125 4.74 -1.98 21.09
C GLY A 125 5.59 -3.11 20.53
N THR A 126 6.87 -3.19 20.89
CA THR A 126 7.87 -4.09 20.26
C THR A 126 7.55 -5.59 20.35
N THR A 127 6.61 -5.99 21.21
CA THR A 127 6.12 -7.37 21.33
C THR A 127 4.95 -7.69 20.40
N SER A 128 4.39 -6.69 19.70
CA SER A 128 3.21 -6.85 18.85
C SER A 128 3.60 -6.96 17.37
N LEU A 129 3.07 -7.98 16.69
CA LEU A 129 3.20 -8.14 15.25
C LEU A 129 2.54 -6.97 14.48
N LEU A 130 1.46 -6.39 15.00
CA LEU A 130 0.82 -5.22 14.37
C LEU A 130 1.70 -3.98 14.42
N PHE A 131 2.50 -3.83 15.48
CA PHE A 131 3.47 -2.75 15.57
C PHE A 131 4.61 -2.94 14.55
N GLU A 132 5.15 -4.16 14.44
CA GLU A 132 6.17 -4.48 13.43
C GLU A 132 5.65 -4.21 12.01
N VAL A 133 4.44 -4.68 11.68
CA VAL A 133 3.78 -4.44 10.39
C VAL A 133 3.66 -2.94 10.12
N GLY A 134 3.11 -2.17 11.07
CA GLY A 134 2.95 -0.72 10.93
C GLY A 134 4.27 0.03 10.76
N LEU A 135 5.32 -0.37 11.49
CA LEU A 135 6.66 0.19 11.35
C LEU A 135 7.26 -0.11 9.98
N CYS A 136 7.12 -1.35 9.49
CA CYS A 136 7.62 -1.74 8.17
C CYS A 136 6.89 -1.00 7.05
N VAL A 137 5.56 -0.84 7.12
CA VAL A 137 4.77 -0.03 6.17
C VAL A 137 5.26 1.41 6.13
N PHE A 138 5.46 2.02 7.30
CA PHE A 138 5.91 3.41 7.40
C PHE A 138 7.32 3.60 6.80
N LEU A 139 8.27 2.75 7.17
CA LEU A 139 9.63 2.80 6.62
C LEU A 139 9.63 2.51 5.12
N TYR A 140 8.85 1.52 4.67
CA TYR A 140 8.81 1.16 3.26
C TYR A 140 8.16 2.23 2.39
N LEU A 141 7.08 2.87 2.85
CA LEU A 141 6.50 4.02 2.17
C LEU A 141 7.50 5.18 2.05
N THR A 142 8.32 5.39 3.07
CA THR A 142 9.41 6.39 3.04
C THR A 142 10.46 6.03 2.00
N VAL A 143 10.84 4.75 1.89
CA VAL A 143 11.78 4.26 0.88
C VAL A 143 11.22 4.44 -0.52
N LEU A 144 9.96 4.03 -0.75
CA LEU A 144 9.27 4.19 -2.03
C LEU A 144 9.17 5.67 -2.42
N LEU A 145 8.90 6.56 -1.46
CA LEU A 145 8.90 8.00 -1.71
C LEU A 145 10.28 8.45 -2.21
N ILE A 146 11.36 8.04 -1.54
CA ILE A 146 12.74 8.37 -1.94
C ILE A 146 13.06 7.77 -3.31
N GLU A 147 12.70 6.51 -3.57
CA GLU A 147 12.91 5.84 -4.86
C GLU A 147 12.12 6.48 -6.01
N PHE A 148 10.98 7.13 -5.72
CA PHE A 148 10.19 7.88 -6.68
C PHE A 148 10.77 9.29 -6.97
N THR A 149 11.53 9.89 -6.04
CA THR A 149 12.10 11.24 -6.21
C THR A 149 12.95 11.47 -7.48
N PRO A 150 13.71 10.51 -8.04
CA PRO A 150 14.46 10.74 -9.28
C PRO A 150 13.57 11.15 -10.45
N ALA A 151 12.34 10.62 -10.53
CA ALA A 151 11.38 11.00 -11.56
C ALA A 151 10.92 12.45 -11.37
N VAL A 152 10.69 12.86 -10.13
CA VAL A 152 10.32 14.24 -9.77
C VAL A 152 11.48 15.21 -10.04
N PHE A 153 12.71 14.85 -9.67
CA PHE A 153 13.89 15.68 -9.93
C PHE A 153 14.26 15.76 -11.41
N GLU A 154 14.00 14.71 -12.19
CA GLU A 154 14.13 14.74 -13.66
C GLU A 154 13.14 15.74 -14.27
N TRP A 155 11.90 15.76 -13.77
CA TRP A 155 10.89 16.75 -14.19
C TRP A 155 11.23 18.19 -13.78
N LEU A 156 11.79 18.40 -12.59
CA LEU A 156 12.23 19.72 -12.08
C LEU A 156 13.59 20.18 -12.63
N GLY A 157 14.33 19.35 -13.37
CA GLY A 157 15.64 19.67 -13.92
C GLY A 157 16.82 19.63 -12.93
N PHE A 158 16.64 19.04 -11.74
CA PHE A 158 17.68 18.96 -10.70
C PHE A 158 18.62 17.76 -10.87
N SER A 159 19.59 17.90 -11.77
CA SER A 159 20.55 16.84 -12.15
C SER A 159 21.45 16.34 -11.00
N LYS A 160 21.89 17.22 -10.10
CA LYS A 160 22.76 16.85 -8.96
C LYS A 160 22.05 15.95 -7.95
N LEU A 161 20.83 16.33 -7.55
CA LEU A 161 20.02 15.57 -6.60
C LEU A 161 19.58 14.23 -7.18
N ARG A 162 19.16 14.21 -8.45
CA ARG A 162 18.87 12.96 -9.17
C ARG A 162 20.04 11.99 -9.12
N ASN A 163 21.26 12.44 -9.43
CA ASN A 163 22.44 11.57 -9.43
C ASN A 163 22.80 11.05 -8.02
N ALA A 164 22.53 11.83 -6.96
CA ALA A 164 22.72 11.35 -5.59
C ALA A 164 21.75 10.22 -5.26
N VAL A 165 20.47 10.36 -5.58
CA VAL A 165 19.45 9.32 -5.31
C VAL A 165 19.67 8.08 -6.17
N VAL A 166 20.07 8.24 -7.44
CA VAL A 166 20.39 7.10 -8.33
C VAL A 166 21.55 6.25 -7.77
N LYS A 167 22.55 6.88 -7.14
CA LYS A 167 23.62 6.14 -6.45
C LYS A 167 23.10 5.39 -5.22
N LEU A 168 22.09 5.94 -4.55
CA LEU A 168 21.46 5.32 -3.39
C LEU A 168 20.46 4.22 -3.77
N THR A 169 20.03 4.13 -5.04
CA THR A 169 18.99 3.19 -5.49
C THR A 169 19.27 1.74 -5.09
N ILE A 170 20.51 1.26 -5.24
CA ILE A 170 20.84 -0.12 -4.83
C ILE A 170 20.60 -0.31 -3.33
N LEU A 171 21.02 0.65 -2.50
CA LEU A 171 20.81 0.58 -1.05
C LEU A 171 19.31 0.63 -0.70
N LEU A 172 18.57 1.54 -1.35
CA LEU A 172 17.12 1.66 -1.16
C LEU A 172 16.39 0.38 -1.57
N THR A 173 16.79 -0.25 -2.67
CA THR A 173 16.20 -1.51 -3.12
C THR A 173 16.51 -2.65 -2.15
N ILE A 174 17.74 -2.74 -1.62
CA ILE A 174 18.06 -3.74 -0.57
C ILE A 174 17.17 -3.54 0.65
N PHE A 175 17.07 -2.31 1.13
CA PHE A 175 16.26 -1.99 2.30
C PHE A 175 14.77 -2.21 2.05
N GLY A 176 14.28 -1.86 0.85
CA GLY A 176 12.92 -2.11 0.40
C GLY A 176 12.58 -3.60 0.36
N VAL A 177 13.49 -4.45 -0.13
CA VAL A 177 13.30 -5.91 -0.15
C VAL A 177 13.28 -6.47 1.28
N VAL A 178 14.19 -6.04 2.15
CA VAL A 178 14.23 -6.50 3.55
C VAL A 178 12.93 -6.12 4.27
N LEU A 179 12.53 -4.85 4.18
CA LEU A 179 11.29 -4.36 4.79
C LEU A 179 10.05 -5.04 4.23
N SER A 180 9.99 -5.28 2.91
CA SER A 180 8.86 -5.97 2.28
C SER A 180 8.78 -7.43 2.72
N THR A 181 9.92 -8.10 2.84
CA THR A 181 9.98 -9.48 3.35
C THR A 181 9.46 -9.55 4.77
N LEU A 182 9.93 -8.65 5.66
CA LEU A 182 9.44 -8.57 7.04
C LEU A 182 7.93 -8.29 7.07
N HIS A 183 7.48 -7.26 6.37
CA HIS A 183 6.08 -6.85 6.36
C HIS A 183 5.12 -7.96 5.91
N GLN A 184 5.35 -8.54 4.73
CA GLN A 184 4.46 -9.56 4.16
C GLN A 184 4.49 -10.85 5.00
N SER A 185 5.66 -11.20 5.54
CA SER A 185 5.80 -12.35 6.45
C SER A 185 5.08 -12.12 7.77
N SER A 186 5.23 -10.95 8.39
CA SER A 186 4.58 -10.62 9.66
C SER A 186 3.06 -10.52 9.52
N LEU A 187 2.53 -10.10 8.36
CA LEU A 187 1.10 -10.20 8.06
C LEU A 187 0.59 -11.65 8.12
N GLY A 188 1.33 -12.60 7.55
CA GLY A 188 1.02 -14.02 7.68
C GLY A 188 1.17 -14.56 9.11
N ALA A 189 2.14 -14.02 9.86
CA ALA A 189 2.36 -14.39 11.26
C ALA A 189 1.23 -13.92 12.19
N LEU A 190 0.49 -12.87 11.85
CA LEU A 190 -0.69 -12.45 12.62
C LEU A 190 -1.69 -13.61 12.78
N TYR A 191 -1.78 -14.48 11.79
CA TYR A 191 -2.68 -15.62 11.79
C TYR A 191 -2.14 -16.82 12.60
N THR A 192 -0.84 -16.91 12.85
CA THR A 192 -0.26 -18.01 13.64
C THR A 192 -0.51 -17.81 15.14
N ILE A 193 -0.65 -16.56 15.59
CA ILE A 193 -0.94 -16.23 17.00
C ILE A 193 -2.43 -16.35 17.37
N VAL A 194 -3.32 -16.46 16.38
CA VAL A 194 -4.77 -16.63 16.59
C VAL A 194 -5.32 -17.89 15.90
N PRO A 195 -4.85 -19.09 16.27
CA PRO A 195 -5.22 -20.33 15.59
C PRO A 195 -6.73 -20.60 15.60
N SER A 196 -7.46 -20.13 16.62
CA SER A 196 -8.91 -20.29 16.75
C SER A 196 -9.72 -19.46 15.77
N LYS A 197 -9.11 -18.47 15.09
CA LYS A 197 -9.77 -17.61 14.10
C LYS A 197 -9.57 -18.09 12.67
N LEU A 198 -8.80 -19.16 12.46
CA LEU A 198 -8.59 -19.78 11.16
C LEU A 198 -9.24 -21.16 11.09
N HIS A 199 -9.74 -21.50 9.91
CA HIS A 199 -10.17 -22.86 9.66
C HIS A 199 -8.96 -23.82 9.73
N PRO A 200 -9.05 -24.99 10.37
CA PRO A 200 -7.92 -25.91 10.55
C PRO A 200 -7.20 -26.30 9.25
N LEU A 201 -7.91 -26.37 8.12
CA LEU A 201 -7.33 -26.66 6.80
C LEU A 201 -6.42 -25.54 6.24
N TRP A 202 -6.59 -24.32 6.74
CA TRP A 202 -5.83 -23.14 6.31
C TRP A 202 -4.72 -22.77 7.31
N TYR A 203 -4.73 -23.38 8.50
CA TYR A 203 -3.73 -23.13 9.51
C TYR A 203 -2.44 -23.91 9.22
N SER A 204 -1.31 -23.21 9.20
CA SER A 204 0.02 -23.80 9.06
C SER A 204 1.07 -22.89 9.71
N SER A 205 2.10 -23.46 10.33
CA SER A 205 3.24 -22.69 10.84
C SER A 205 4.00 -21.95 9.72
N TYR A 206 3.81 -22.35 8.46
CA TYR A 206 4.43 -21.74 7.28
C TYR A 206 3.61 -20.58 6.67
N LEU A 207 2.50 -20.15 7.30
CA LEU A 207 1.72 -18.99 6.85
C LEU A 207 2.54 -17.73 6.56
N PRO A 208 3.56 -17.36 7.37
CA PRO A 208 4.40 -16.19 7.05
C PRO A 208 5.08 -16.31 5.67
N VAL A 209 5.57 -17.51 5.34
CA VAL A 209 6.23 -17.77 4.05
C VAL A 209 5.23 -17.79 2.91
N TYR A 210 4.05 -18.39 3.11
CA TYR A 210 3.00 -18.43 2.09
C TYR A 210 2.49 -17.03 1.74
N PHE A 211 2.30 -16.15 2.72
CA PHE A 211 1.92 -14.76 2.46
C PHE A 211 2.99 -14.02 1.66
N PHE A 212 4.26 -14.17 2.04
CA PHE A 212 5.37 -13.57 1.30
C PHE A 212 5.40 -14.05 -0.16
N ILE A 213 5.37 -15.36 -0.41
CA ILE A 213 5.40 -15.91 -1.78
C ILE A 213 4.17 -15.46 -2.57
N SER A 214 2.97 -15.50 -1.97
CA SER A 214 1.73 -15.12 -2.65
C SER A 214 1.74 -13.65 -3.06
N SER A 215 2.28 -12.77 -2.21
CA SER A 215 2.41 -11.34 -2.53
C SER A 215 3.31 -11.10 -3.75
N MET A 216 4.27 -11.98 -4.05
CA MET A 216 5.11 -11.84 -5.24
C MET A 216 4.36 -12.14 -6.54
N PHE A 217 3.28 -12.91 -6.48
CA PHE A 217 2.48 -13.33 -7.64
C PHE A 217 1.24 -12.45 -7.88
N ALA A 218 0.70 -11.85 -6.82
CA ALA A 218 -0.50 -11.02 -6.85
C ALA A 218 -0.34 -9.77 -7.75
#